data_AF-A0A662YV05-F1
#
_entry.id   AF-A0A662YV05-F1
#
_cell.length_a   1.000
_cell.length_b   1.000
_cell.length_c   1.000
_cell.angle_alpha   90.00
_cell.angle_beta   90.00
_cell.angle_gamma   90.00
#
_symmetry.space_group_name_H-M   'P 1'
#
loop_
_entity.id
_entity.type
_entity.pdbx_description
1 polymer ?
#
loop_
_entity_poly.entity_id
_entity_poly.type
_entity_poly.pdbx_seq_one_letter_code
_entity_poly.pdbx_strand_id
1 'polypeptide(L)'
;MFQIEQITKQCSKISLPDAWDPYDIPDKSTYEDHYFIGGPNDKIEVQEWSDRKPANKTEAWVGVYTVKDCYPVQETYTRNSSVTTSTRFFDLHLGISDPGVFTPPSTCQSARPGKMSEGC
;
A
#
# COMPACT_ATOMS: atom_id res chain seq x y z
N MET A 1 -6.67 12.90 6.85
CA MET A 1 -5.72 12.94 5.73
C MET A 1 -5.68 14.35 5.14
N PHE A 2 -4.49 14.82 4.75
CA PHE A 2 -4.32 16.09 4.05
C PHE A 2 -4.01 15.82 2.57
N GLN A 3 -4.76 16.44 1.68
CA GLN A 3 -4.47 16.47 0.24
C GLN A 3 -3.87 17.83 -0.08
N ILE A 4 -2.65 17.87 -0.60
CA ILE A 4 -1.88 19.10 -0.84
C ILE A 4 -1.56 19.18 -2.33
N GLU A 5 -1.96 20.27 -2.98
CA GLU A 5 -1.55 20.53 -4.36
C GLU A 5 -0.10 21.02 -4.40
N GLN A 6 0.70 20.47 -5.32
CA GLN A 6 2.16 20.58 -5.23
C GLN A 6 2.70 21.97 -5.58
N ILE A 7 2.02 22.75 -6.43
CA ILE A 7 2.50 24.06 -6.91
C ILE A 7 2.05 25.19 -5.98
N THR A 8 0.74 25.36 -5.82
CA THR A 8 0.05 26.38 -5.02
C THR A 8 0.09 26.09 -3.52
N LYS A 9 0.36 24.85 -3.11
CA LYS A 9 0.31 24.39 -1.70
C LYS A 9 -1.08 24.54 -1.06
N GLN A 10 -2.13 24.66 -1.86
CA GLN A 10 -3.49 24.61 -1.35
C GLN A 10 -3.74 23.26 -0.67
N CYS A 11 -4.40 23.29 0.49
CA CYS A 11 -4.58 22.14 1.34
C CYS A 11 -6.06 21.84 1.57
N SER A 12 -6.41 20.57 1.46
CA SER A 12 -7.69 20.02 1.88
C SER A 12 -7.51 19.07 3.06
N LYS A 13 -8.44 19.11 4.02
CA LYS A 13 -8.52 18.19 5.16
C LYS A 13 -9.72 17.26 4.99
N ILE A 14 -9.44 15.96 4.91
CA ILE A 14 -10.40 14.89 4.66
C ILE A 14 -10.40 13.93 5.87
N SER A 15 -11.59 13.54 6.33
CA SER A 15 -11.73 12.52 7.38
C SER A 15 -11.28 11.14 6.86
N LEU A 16 -10.59 10.36 7.67
CA LEU A 16 -10.25 8.97 7.39
C LEU A 16 -11.23 8.08 8.19
N PRO A 17 -12.28 7.53 7.56
CA PRO A 17 -13.25 6.70 8.26
C PRO A 17 -12.75 5.27 8.50
N ASP A 18 -11.84 4.80 7.64
CA ASP A 18 -11.31 3.44 7.68
C ASP A 18 -10.21 3.29 8.75
N ALA A 19 -10.09 2.07 9.28
CA ALA A 19 -9.04 1.73 10.22
C ALA A 19 -7.65 1.69 9.54
N TRP A 20 -6.61 1.78 10.35
CA TRP A 20 -5.24 1.56 9.87
C TRP A 20 -5.03 0.10 9.47
N ASP A 21 -4.48 -0.11 8.27
CA ASP A 21 -4.07 -1.40 7.73
C ASP A 21 -2.56 -1.34 7.42
N PRO A 22 -1.70 -2.07 8.14
CA PRO A 22 -0.26 -2.05 7.90
C PRO A 22 0.11 -2.83 6.63
N TYR A 23 1.23 -2.45 6.01
CA TYR A 23 1.88 -3.28 4.99
C TYR A 23 2.68 -4.40 5.65
N ASP A 24 1.96 -5.45 6.06
CA ASP A 24 2.53 -6.69 6.57
C ASP A 24 1.75 -7.93 6.05
N ILE A 25 2.19 -9.11 6.47
CA ILE A 25 1.43 -10.35 6.27
C ILE A 25 0.67 -10.60 7.58
N PRO A 26 -0.67 -10.52 7.60
CA PRO A 26 -1.44 -10.85 8.80
C PRO A 26 -1.17 -12.29 9.28
N ASP A 27 -1.10 -12.50 10.60
CA ASP A 27 -0.78 -13.81 11.22
C ASP A 27 -1.66 -14.99 10.76
N LYS A 28 -2.88 -14.70 10.28
CA LYS A 28 -3.87 -15.70 9.84
C LYS A 28 -4.05 -15.74 8.33
N SER A 29 -3.06 -15.26 7.58
CA SER A 29 -3.01 -15.37 6.14
C SER A 29 -2.77 -16.81 5.68
N THR A 30 -3.28 -17.14 4.51
CA THR A 30 -3.08 -18.41 3.85
C THR A 30 -1.92 -18.29 2.89
N TYR A 31 -0.95 -19.20 3.00
CA TYR A 31 0.12 -19.34 2.02
C TYR A 31 -0.47 -19.82 0.69
N GLU A 32 -0.13 -19.15 -0.40
CA GLU A 32 -0.62 -19.49 -1.73
C GLU A 32 0.48 -20.10 -2.61
N ASP A 33 1.60 -19.40 -2.77
CA ASP A 33 2.67 -19.83 -3.66
C ASP A 33 4.03 -19.25 -3.26
N HIS A 34 5.07 -19.76 -3.91
CA HIS A 34 6.45 -19.34 -3.80
C HIS A 34 7.09 -19.39 -5.18
N TYR A 35 7.68 -18.28 -5.61
CA TYR A 35 8.33 -18.19 -6.91
C TYR A 35 9.55 -17.25 -6.91
N PHE A 36 10.29 -17.30 -8.01
CA PHE A 36 11.39 -16.39 -8.28
C PHE A 36 10.96 -15.34 -9.30
N ILE A 37 11.20 -14.06 -9.00
CA ILE A 37 11.09 -12.97 -9.96
C ILE A 37 12.47 -12.71 -10.55
N GLY A 38 12.60 -12.74 -11.87
CA GLY A 38 13.86 -12.54 -12.58
C GLY A 38 14.36 -13.78 -13.31
N GLY A 39 15.63 -13.78 -13.71
CA GLY A 39 16.27 -14.82 -14.51
C GLY A 39 17.45 -15.50 -13.79
N PRO A 40 18.13 -16.44 -14.46
CA PRO A 40 19.36 -17.01 -13.93
C PRO A 40 20.39 -15.92 -13.58
N ASN A 41 21.01 -16.03 -12.40
CA ASN A 41 21.99 -15.09 -11.82
C ASN A 41 21.44 -13.74 -11.32
N ASP A 42 20.22 -13.36 -11.68
CA ASP A 42 19.58 -12.14 -11.18
C ASP A 42 18.09 -12.40 -10.93
N LYS A 43 17.81 -12.87 -9.72
CA LYS A 43 16.47 -13.23 -9.28
C LYS A 43 16.30 -12.99 -7.80
N ILE A 44 15.07 -12.69 -7.42
CA ILE A 44 14.64 -12.57 -6.03
C ILE A 44 13.56 -13.60 -5.73
N GLU A 45 13.65 -14.18 -4.55
CA GLU A 45 12.71 -15.19 -4.04
C GLU A 45 11.58 -14.49 -3.28
N VAL A 46 10.34 -14.82 -3.61
CA VAL A 46 9.14 -14.21 -3.02
C VAL A 46 8.11 -15.27 -2.65
N GLN A 47 7.24 -14.92 -1.71
CA GLN A 47 6.07 -15.69 -1.31
C GLN A 47 4.80 -14.87 -1.49
N GLU A 48 3.73 -15.56 -1.85
CA GLU A 48 2.40 -15.01 -1.99
C GLU A 48 1.49 -15.51 -0.86
N TRP A 49 0.81 -14.57 -0.23
CA TRP A 49 -0.09 -14.78 0.90
C TRP A 49 -1.44 -14.14 0.61
N SER A 50 -2.52 -14.72 1.13
CA SER A 50 -3.87 -14.21 0.92
C SER A 50 -4.72 -14.27 2.19
N ASP A 51 -5.87 -13.61 2.19
CA ASP A 51 -6.90 -13.77 3.22
C ASP A 51 -7.88 -14.92 2.93
N ARG A 52 -7.58 -15.75 1.92
CA ARG A 52 -8.43 -16.87 1.49
C ARG A 52 -8.65 -17.85 2.62
N LYS A 53 -9.88 -18.38 2.72
CA LYS A 53 -10.22 -19.44 3.67
C LYS A 53 -10.98 -20.55 2.96
N PRO A 54 -10.97 -21.81 3.46
CA PRO A 54 -11.73 -22.90 2.84
C PRO A 54 -13.22 -22.58 2.64
N ALA A 55 -13.81 -21.78 3.55
CA ALA A 55 -15.20 -21.34 3.50
C ALA A 55 -15.45 -20.11 2.59
N ASN A 56 -14.41 -19.38 2.18
CA ASN A 56 -14.49 -18.22 1.30
C ASN A 56 -13.46 -18.34 0.16
N LYS A 57 -13.96 -18.69 -1.03
CA LYS A 57 -13.11 -18.92 -2.21
C LYS A 57 -12.65 -17.63 -2.91
N THR A 58 -13.14 -16.46 -2.49
CA THR A 58 -12.72 -15.19 -3.06
C THR A 58 -11.83 -14.45 -2.08
N GLU A 59 -10.62 -14.17 -2.51
CA GLU A 59 -9.65 -13.33 -1.83
C GLU A 59 -10.14 -11.88 -1.85
N ALA A 60 -9.98 -11.17 -0.74
CA ALA A 60 -10.10 -9.70 -0.68
C ALA A 60 -8.72 -9.03 -0.62
N TRP A 61 -7.68 -9.76 -0.20
CA TRP A 61 -6.30 -9.30 -0.15
C TRP A 61 -5.34 -10.41 -0.61
N VAL A 62 -4.36 -10.01 -1.43
CA VAL A 62 -3.22 -10.84 -1.83
C VAL A 62 -1.95 -10.00 -1.71
N GLY A 63 -1.00 -10.46 -0.92
CA GLY A 63 0.29 -9.81 -0.69
C GLY A 63 1.45 -10.67 -1.16
N VAL A 64 2.41 -10.04 -1.84
CA VAL A 64 3.66 -10.66 -2.30
C VAL A 64 4.82 -10.01 -1.56
N TYR A 65 5.60 -10.83 -0.85
CA TYR A 65 6.68 -10.39 0.02
C TYR A 65 7.97 -11.17 -0.27
N THR A 66 9.13 -10.53 -0.10
CA THR A 66 10.42 -11.19 -0.28
C THR A 66 10.67 -12.22 0.81
N VAL A 67 11.22 -13.39 0.47
CA VAL A 67 11.42 -14.48 1.43
C VAL A 67 12.48 -14.15 2.47
N LYS A 68 13.57 -13.52 2.03
CA LYS A 68 14.75 -13.32 2.89
C LYS A 68 14.50 -12.28 3.99
N ASP A 69 13.87 -11.17 3.63
CA ASP A 69 13.83 -9.98 4.48
C ASP A 69 12.40 -9.40 4.64
N CYS A 70 11.38 -10.06 4.08
CA CYS A 70 9.96 -9.66 4.19
C CYS A 70 9.65 -8.24 3.68
N TYR A 71 10.32 -7.80 2.61
CA TYR A 71 9.97 -6.53 1.96
C TYR A 71 8.71 -6.71 1.11
N PRO A 72 7.75 -5.77 1.15
CA PRO A 72 6.59 -5.81 0.26
C PRO A 72 7.04 -5.60 -1.19
N VAL A 73 6.52 -6.43 -2.10
CA VAL A 73 6.75 -6.33 -3.55
C VAL A 73 5.50 -5.83 -4.24
N GLN A 74 4.36 -6.42 -3.91
CA GLN A 74 3.05 -6.06 -4.46
C GLN A 74 1.94 -6.40 -3.48
N GLU A 75 0.92 -5.54 -3.40
CA GLU A 75 -0.34 -5.89 -2.75
C GLU A 75 -1.52 -5.61 -3.68
N THR A 76 -2.51 -6.50 -3.62
CA THR A 76 -3.71 -6.44 -4.45
C THR A 76 -4.94 -6.59 -3.57
N TYR A 77 -5.83 -5.60 -3.64
CA TYR A 77 -7.13 -5.62 -2.99
C TYR A 77 -8.23 -5.88 -4.02
N THR A 78 -9.04 -6.89 -3.76
CA THR A 78 -10.10 -7.38 -4.65
C THR A 78 -11.46 -7.23 -3.99
N ARG A 79 -12.47 -6.98 -4.81
CA ARG A 79 -13.88 -6.98 -4.38
C ARG A 79 -14.68 -7.75 -5.41
N ASN A 80 -15.35 -8.81 -4.98
CA ASN A 80 -16.10 -9.72 -5.84
C ASN A 80 -15.26 -10.27 -7.01
N SER A 81 -14.03 -10.69 -6.72
CA SER A 81 -13.05 -11.19 -7.72
C SER A 81 -12.63 -10.17 -8.80
N SER A 82 -13.01 -8.89 -8.64
CA SER A 82 -12.50 -7.80 -9.45
C SER A 82 -11.42 -7.05 -8.68
N VAL A 83 -10.28 -6.77 -9.34
CA VAL A 83 -9.21 -5.97 -8.75
C VAL A 83 -9.71 -4.55 -8.53
N THR A 84 -9.68 -4.11 -7.28
CA THR A 84 -10.05 -2.73 -6.91
C THR A 84 -8.82 -1.84 -6.90
N THR A 85 -7.72 -2.31 -6.32
CA THR A 85 -6.45 -1.57 -6.29
C THR A 85 -5.30 -2.56 -6.28
N SER A 86 -4.23 -2.26 -7.02
CA SER A 86 -2.99 -3.00 -6.97
C SER A 86 -1.84 -2.02 -6.86
N THR A 87 -1.01 -2.18 -5.83
CA THR A 87 0.11 -1.30 -5.51
C THR A 87 1.40 -2.11 -5.60
N ARG A 88 2.40 -1.55 -6.27
CA ARG A 88 3.74 -2.15 -6.41
C ARG A 88 4.75 -1.29 -5.70
N PHE A 89 5.66 -1.93 -4.97
CA PHE A 89 6.68 -1.27 -4.17
C PHE A 89 8.07 -1.54 -4.78
N PHE A 90 8.89 -0.50 -4.84
CA PHE A 90 10.26 -0.54 -5.36
C PHE A 90 11.09 0.56 -4.70
N ASP A 91 12.42 0.49 -4.84
CA ASP A 91 13.38 1.44 -4.24
C ASP A 91 13.19 1.63 -2.73
N LEU A 92 12.91 0.53 -2.02
CA LEU A 92 12.67 0.54 -0.59
C LEU A 92 13.96 0.80 0.20
N HIS A 93 13.91 1.80 1.07
CA HIS A 93 14.95 2.08 2.05
C HIS A 93 14.38 1.96 3.46
N LEU A 94 15.11 1.29 4.36
CA LEU A 94 14.68 1.15 5.75
C LEU A 94 14.78 2.49 6.49
N GLY A 95 13.77 2.75 7.31
CA GLY A 95 13.66 3.98 8.08
C GLY A 95 13.20 5.17 7.26
N ILE A 96 13.17 6.34 7.90
CA ILE A 96 12.71 7.58 7.30
C ILE A 96 13.78 8.63 7.52
N SER A 97 14.44 9.05 6.44
CA SER A 97 15.59 9.95 6.50
C SER A 97 15.22 11.35 7.02
N ASP A 98 14.04 11.86 6.65
CA ASP A 98 13.51 13.14 7.11
C ASP A 98 12.07 12.96 7.64
N PRO A 99 11.84 13.01 8.97
CA PRO A 99 10.49 12.91 9.54
C PRO A 99 9.63 14.17 9.29
N GLY A 100 10.24 15.27 8.85
CA GLY A 100 9.56 16.52 8.51
C GLY A 100 8.50 16.35 7.42
N VAL A 101 8.62 15.33 6.57
CA VAL A 101 7.65 14.99 5.51
C VAL A 101 6.24 14.71 6.04
N PHE A 102 6.09 14.33 7.31
CA PHE A 102 4.78 14.12 7.96
C PHE A 102 4.20 15.38 8.58
N THR A 103 4.98 16.46 8.71
CA THR A 103 4.49 17.74 9.25
C THR A 103 3.78 18.52 8.14
N PRO A 104 2.46 18.75 8.24
CA PRO A 104 1.75 19.48 7.19
C PRO A 104 2.26 20.93 7.06
N PRO A 105 2.25 21.52 5.86
CA PRO A 105 2.59 22.92 5.67
C PRO A 105 1.60 23.84 6.38
N SER A 106 1.99 25.09 6.63
CA SER A 106 1.16 26.09 7.32
C SER A 106 -0.20 26.32 6.64
N THR A 107 -0.29 26.16 5.32
CA THR A 107 -1.53 26.25 4.54
C THR A 107 -2.59 25.23 4.99
N CYS A 108 -2.20 24.14 5.63
CA CYS A 108 -3.14 23.13 6.15
C CYS A 108 -3.81 23.53 7.47
N GLN A 109 -3.37 24.60 8.15
CA GLN A 109 -4.06 25.12 9.33
C GLN A 109 -5.44 25.70 8.99
N SER A 110 -5.57 26.28 7.80
CA SER A 110 -6.82 26.79 7.23
C SER A 110 -7.29 25.94 6.04
N ALA A 111 -7.12 24.61 6.12
CA ALA A 111 -7.47 23.69 5.04
C ALA A 111 -8.97 23.70 4.72
N ARG A 112 -9.31 23.59 3.44
CA ARG A 112 -10.70 23.42 3.01
C ARG A 112 -11.24 22.02 3.35
N PRO A 113 -12.54 21.85 3.63
CA PRO A 113 -13.14 20.53 3.75
C PRO A 113 -13.34 19.89 2.36
N GLY A 114 -13.25 18.56 2.30
CA GLY A 114 -13.62 17.77 1.11
C GLY A 114 -12.54 17.67 0.03
N LYS A 115 -12.61 16.64 -0.83
CA LYS A 115 -11.58 16.34 -1.82
C LYS A 115 -11.38 17.46 -2.86
N MET A 116 -10.13 17.68 -3.23
CA MET A 116 -9.76 18.54 -4.36
C MET A 116 -9.96 17.79 -5.67
N SER A 117 -10.37 18.49 -6.73
CA SER A 117 -10.42 17.91 -8.07
C SER A 117 -9.00 17.62 -8.56
N GLU A 118 -8.79 16.42 -9.07
CA GLU A 118 -7.57 16.03 -9.77
C GLU A 118 -7.82 16.22 -11.27
N GLY A 119 -7.65 17.46 -11.74
CA GLY A 119 -7.77 17.83 -13.14
C GLY A 119 -6.90 19.05 -13.41
N CYS A 120 -6.25 19.06 -14.56
CA CYS A 120 -5.43 20.18 -15.03
C CYS A 120 -6.29 21.39 -15.40
#